data_AF-R7Z2E8-F1
#
_entry.id   AF-R7Z2E8-F1
#
_cell.length_a   1.000
_cell.length_b   1.000
_cell.length_c   1.000
_cell.angle_alpha   90.00
_cell.angle_beta   90.00
_cell.angle_gamma   90.00
#
_symmetry.space_group_name_H-M   'P 1'
#
loop_
_entity.id
_entity.type
_entity.pdbx_description
1 polymer ?
#
loop_
_entity_poly.entity_id
_entity_poly.type
_entity_poly.pdbx_seq_one_letter_code
_entity_poly.pdbx_strand_id
1 'polypeptide(L)'
;MAPIQKRRERRRIYHLLFSLACAIPYLLVILVIAVAALHSSYTHKPAHYKDLADRCLGLEPGCANRHHEKVFIAASIYDEEGQLAGGAWGKAVKDLVNILGPENVFVSVYENDPDPKAKDALERFGKSLKCNSSIVSEHISYDELPHVTYPSGEKRLKRVAFLAEVRNRALRPLDQSATLNVTSPDVRFDRVLYLNDVIFHPIEAAQLLFSTNMQADGRTNYRAACATDFINPFKFYDNFATRDLDGYSMGIPFYPWFTDAGNGYSRQDVLDQKDAVRVRSCWGGMVAFEAKWFQAPVLEGDKSATAGEQAPPGTLPIRFRAENDTFWDASECCLIHADLQHPRSPTTNPGAESGIYMNPFISVAYDTSTLSWLSWTRRPERLYSIIHNILNHAMGLPWHNPRRTEEPGTEAIERVWRYEPESWRQFENGEIAQPRGAFEDVNRVVGPGRFCGIRMAAVINEHPRKGEHRWGVLPVPPA
;
A
#
# COMPACT_ATOMS: atom_id res chain seq x y z
N MET A 1 40.04 -61.55 13.38
CA MET A 1 39.36 -61.18 12.11
C MET A 1 38.22 -60.16 12.26
N ALA A 2 37.47 -60.13 13.38
CA ALA A 2 36.38 -59.17 13.62
C ALA A 2 36.72 -57.64 13.53
N PRO A 3 37.91 -57.13 13.91
CA PRO A 3 38.16 -55.67 13.91
C PRO A 3 38.44 -55.07 12.52
N ILE A 4 38.91 -55.87 11.56
CA ILE A 4 39.19 -55.42 10.18
C ILE A 4 37.87 -55.27 9.39
N GLN A 5 36.91 -56.15 9.64
CA GLN A 5 35.58 -56.14 9.01
C GLN A 5 34.76 -54.91 9.48
N LYS A 6 34.75 -54.62 10.79
CA LYS A 6 34.17 -53.37 11.34
C LYS A 6 34.81 -52.10 10.76
N ARG A 7 36.13 -52.11 10.49
CA ARG A 7 36.84 -50.95 9.92
C ARG A 7 36.52 -50.72 8.44
N ARG A 8 36.31 -51.81 7.67
CA ARG A 8 35.82 -51.75 6.27
C ARG A 8 34.37 -51.29 6.18
N GLU A 9 33.49 -51.75 7.05
CA GLU A 9 32.10 -51.28 7.13
C GLU A 9 32.01 -49.80 7.49
N ARG A 10 32.76 -49.34 8.50
CA ARG A 10 32.84 -47.91 8.82
C ARG A 10 33.31 -47.07 7.64
N ARG A 11 34.36 -47.49 6.92
CA ARG A 11 34.83 -46.79 5.70
C ARG A 11 33.76 -46.73 4.61
N ARG A 12 33.01 -47.82 4.38
CA ARG A 12 31.88 -47.82 3.42
C ARG A 12 30.78 -46.84 3.84
N ILE A 13 30.44 -46.80 5.12
CA ILE A 13 29.47 -45.83 5.66
C ILE A 13 29.98 -44.40 5.47
N TYR A 14 31.24 -44.10 5.79
CA TYR A 14 31.82 -42.77 5.57
C TYR A 14 31.88 -42.39 4.09
N HIS A 15 32.23 -43.30 3.19
CA HIS A 15 32.18 -43.04 1.75
C HIS A 15 30.76 -42.79 1.26
N LEU A 16 29.77 -43.55 1.75
CA LEU A 16 28.36 -43.35 1.40
C LEU A 16 27.85 -41.99 1.91
N LEU A 17 28.15 -41.64 3.17
CA LEU A 17 27.80 -40.34 3.76
C LEU A 17 28.50 -39.19 3.03
N PHE A 18 29.76 -39.35 2.63
CA PHE A 18 30.50 -38.36 1.85
C PHE A 18 29.92 -38.20 0.44
N SER A 19 29.63 -39.30 -0.26
CA SER A 19 28.97 -39.27 -1.57
C SER A 19 27.58 -38.64 -1.51
N LEU A 20 26.79 -38.94 -0.46
CA LEU A 20 25.51 -38.28 -0.21
C LEU A 20 25.70 -36.78 0.03
N ALA A 21 26.66 -36.39 0.87
CA ALA A 21 26.97 -34.98 1.11
C ALA A 21 27.39 -34.24 -0.17
N CYS A 22 28.20 -34.87 -1.03
CA CYS A 22 28.57 -34.33 -2.34
C CYS A 22 27.40 -34.25 -3.32
N ALA A 23 26.37 -35.11 -3.19
CA ALA A 23 25.20 -35.10 -4.05
C ALA A 23 24.17 -34.01 -3.67
N ILE A 24 24.15 -33.55 -2.41
CA ILE A 24 23.18 -32.57 -1.91
C ILE A 24 23.13 -31.27 -2.75
N PRO A 25 24.26 -30.61 -3.08
CA PRO A 25 24.21 -29.38 -3.89
C PRO A 25 23.56 -29.59 -5.26
N TYR A 26 23.84 -30.72 -5.91
CA TYR A 26 23.24 -31.06 -7.21
C TYR A 26 21.75 -31.30 -7.08
N LEU A 27 21.31 -32.02 -6.05
CA LEU A 27 19.88 -32.24 -5.77
C LEU A 27 19.15 -30.93 -5.49
N LEU A 28 19.77 -29.99 -4.77
CA LEU A 28 19.21 -28.66 -4.52
C LEU A 28 19.09 -27.84 -5.81
N VAL A 29 20.11 -27.86 -6.68
CA VAL A 29 20.04 -27.19 -7.99
C VAL A 29 18.94 -27.80 -8.85
N ILE A 30 18.85 -29.13 -8.91
CA ILE A 30 17.79 -29.84 -9.65
C ILE A 30 16.41 -29.44 -9.09
N LEU A 31 16.25 -29.37 -7.76
CA LEU A 31 15.01 -28.94 -7.13
C LEU A 31 14.64 -27.50 -7.51
N VAL A 32 15.60 -26.57 -7.48
CA VAL A 32 15.39 -25.18 -7.89
C VAL A 32 14.94 -25.10 -9.34
N ILE A 33 15.62 -25.81 -10.25
CA ILE A 33 15.27 -25.84 -11.67
C ILE A 33 13.88 -26.46 -11.88
N ALA A 34 13.58 -27.57 -11.20
CA ALA A 34 12.30 -28.26 -11.32
C ALA A 34 11.14 -27.39 -10.82
N VAL A 35 11.29 -26.71 -9.68
CA VAL A 35 10.27 -25.76 -9.19
C VAL A 35 10.14 -24.57 -10.11
N ALA A 36 11.26 -24.00 -10.56
CA ALA A 36 11.25 -22.86 -11.47
C ALA A 36 10.56 -23.16 -12.81
N ALA A 37 10.58 -24.42 -13.27
CA ALA A 37 9.94 -24.85 -14.51
C ALA A 37 8.48 -25.29 -14.33
N LEU A 38 8.17 -26.02 -13.25
CA LEU A 38 6.88 -26.72 -13.09
C LEU A 38 5.93 -26.05 -12.08
N HIS A 39 6.47 -25.29 -11.14
CA HIS A 39 5.72 -24.70 -10.03
C HIS A 39 6.11 -23.22 -9.84
N SER A 40 6.20 -22.47 -10.92
CA SER A 40 6.48 -21.03 -10.84
C SER A 40 5.29 -20.26 -10.25
N SER A 41 5.62 -19.24 -9.46
CA SER A 41 4.63 -18.41 -8.76
C SER A 41 4.05 -17.34 -9.69
N TYR A 42 2.73 -17.23 -9.78
CA TYR A 42 2.00 -16.18 -10.49
C TYR A 42 2.42 -15.96 -11.95
N THR A 43 2.95 -16.98 -12.62
CA THR A 43 3.32 -16.94 -14.05
C THR A 43 2.19 -17.42 -14.96
N HIS A 44 1.30 -18.27 -14.43
CA HIS A 44 0.18 -18.83 -15.17
C HIS A 44 -1.06 -17.98 -14.95
N LYS A 45 -1.18 -16.88 -15.71
CA LYS A 45 -2.32 -15.97 -15.62
C LYS A 45 -3.64 -16.68 -16.00
N PRO A 46 -4.76 -16.40 -15.30
CA PRO A 46 -6.09 -16.89 -15.69
C PRO A 46 -6.49 -16.46 -17.11
N ALA A 47 -7.43 -17.18 -17.73
CA ALA A 47 -7.81 -16.96 -19.13
C ALA A 47 -8.25 -15.52 -19.45
N HIS A 48 -8.99 -14.88 -18.54
CA HIS A 48 -9.48 -13.52 -18.75
C HIS A 48 -8.39 -12.45 -18.70
N TYR A 49 -7.30 -12.68 -17.94
CA TYR A 49 -6.11 -11.81 -17.98
C TYR A 49 -5.44 -11.89 -19.36
N LYS A 50 -5.32 -13.11 -19.92
CA LYS A 50 -4.75 -13.33 -21.25
C LYS A 50 -5.61 -12.69 -22.33
N ASP A 51 -6.94 -12.86 -22.27
CA ASP A 51 -7.87 -12.22 -23.20
C ASP A 51 -7.74 -10.68 -23.20
N LEU A 52 -7.60 -10.04 -22.04
CA LEU A 52 -7.35 -8.59 -21.97
C LEU A 52 -6.00 -8.24 -22.60
N ALA A 53 -4.94 -8.99 -22.27
CA ALA A 53 -3.61 -8.75 -22.81
C ALA A 53 -3.55 -8.90 -24.34
N ASP A 54 -4.14 -9.99 -24.87
CA ASP A 54 -4.16 -10.32 -26.30
C ASP A 54 -4.88 -9.24 -27.12
N ARG A 55 -5.99 -8.71 -26.60
CA ARG A 55 -6.71 -7.58 -27.22
C ARG A 55 -5.91 -6.29 -27.23
N CYS A 56 -4.99 -6.12 -26.29
CA CYS A 56 -4.20 -4.92 -26.10
C CYS A 56 -2.75 -5.04 -26.54
N LEU A 57 -2.37 -6.09 -27.29
CA LEU A 57 -1.00 -6.27 -27.79
C LEU A 57 -0.51 -5.08 -28.63
N GLY A 58 -1.42 -4.48 -29.42
CA GLY A 58 -1.14 -3.28 -30.23
C GLY A 58 -1.27 -1.96 -29.47
N LEU A 59 -1.65 -1.99 -28.19
CA LEU A 59 -2.00 -0.82 -27.38
C LEU A 59 -3.07 0.06 -28.04
N GLU A 60 -4.03 -0.52 -28.76
CA GLU A 60 -5.10 0.22 -29.43
C GLU A 60 -5.97 1.00 -28.42
N PRO A 61 -6.49 2.19 -28.78
CA PRO A 61 -7.32 2.98 -27.88
C PRO A 61 -8.55 2.22 -27.37
N GLY A 62 -8.77 2.23 -26.06
CA GLY A 62 -9.95 1.59 -25.43
C GLY A 62 -9.94 0.07 -25.40
N CYS A 63 -8.90 -0.61 -25.89
CA CYS A 63 -8.85 -2.07 -26.00
C CYS A 63 -9.08 -2.80 -24.66
N ALA A 64 -8.73 -2.19 -23.52
CA ALA A 64 -8.81 -2.82 -22.20
C ALA A 64 -10.16 -2.59 -21.49
N ASN A 65 -10.84 -1.47 -21.79
CA ASN A 65 -12.01 -1.01 -21.06
C ASN A 65 -13.33 -1.36 -21.78
N ARG A 66 -13.71 -2.64 -21.76
CA ARG A 66 -14.89 -3.16 -22.49
C ARG A 66 -16.22 -2.52 -22.11
N HIS A 67 -16.30 -2.02 -20.88
CA HIS A 67 -17.53 -1.47 -20.32
C HIS A 67 -17.55 0.05 -20.32
N HIS A 68 -16.55 0.70 -20.92
CA HIS A 68 -16.40 2.15 -20.95
C HIS A 68 -16.50 2.80 -19.55
N GLU A 69 -15.98 2.11 -18.53
CA GLU A 69 -15.95 2.61 -17.15
C GLU A 69 -15.13 3.89 -17.08
N LYS A 70 -15.63 4.91 -16.38
CA LYS A 70 -14.92 6.18 -16.16
C LYS A 70 -13.86 6.01 -15.08
N VAL A 71 -12.61 6.24 -15.42
CA VAL A 71 -11.44 6.02 -14.55
C VAL A 71 -10.78 7.36 -14.18
N PHE A 72 -10.72 7.66 -12.89
CA PHE A 72 -9.93 8.75 -12.34
C PHE A 72 -8.56 8.21 -11.91
N ILE A 73 -7.50 8.60 -12.60
CA ILE A 73 -6.13 8.23 -12.24
C ILE A 73 -5.57 9.34 -11.36
N ALA A 74 -5.24 9.03 -10.11
CA ALA A 74 -4.62 9.96 -9.16
C ALA A 74 -3.16 9.55 -8.95
N ALA A 75 -2.25 10.52 -8.90
CA ALA A 75 -0.88 10.27 -8.52
C ALA A 75 -0.34 11.42 -7.68
N SER A 76 0.29 11.08 -6.56
CA SER A 76 1.11 12.02 -5.79
C SER A 76 2.55 11.51 -5.85
N ILE A 77 3.41 12.24 -6.55
CA ILE A 77 4.77 11.78 -6.89
C ILE A 77 5.84 12.72 -6.33
N TYR A 78 7.06 12.21 -6.29
CA TYR A 78 8.28 12.99 -6.11
C TYR A 78 9.16 12.75 -7.34
N ASP A 79 9.20 13.71 -8.25
CA ASP A 79 9.81 13.57 -9.57
C ASP A 79 11.19 14.23 -9.62
N GLU A 80 12.18 13.60 -8.97
CA GLU A 80 13.55 14.11 -8.93
C GLU A 80 14.11 14.37 -10.34
N GLU A 81 14.43 15.64 -10.62
CA GLU A 81 14.90 16.13 -11.91
C GLU A 81 14.00 15.83 -13.12
N GLY A 82 12.72 15.49 -12.91
CA GLY A 82 11.78 15.20 -14.00
C GLY A 82 11.94 13.81 -14.64
N GLN A 83 12.58 12.86 -13.95
CA GLN A 83 12.87 11.51 -14.45
C GLN A 83 11.62 10.61 -14.57
N LEU A 84 10.60 10.80 -13.72
CA LEU A 84 9.36 10.04 -13.73
C LEU A 84 8.43 10.53 -14.85
N ALA A 85 7.98 11.79 -14.80
CA ALA A 85 7.04 12.35 -15.77
C ALA A 85 7.65 12.40 -17.18
N GLY A 86 8.95 12.69 -17.27
CA GLY A 86 9.71 12.66 -18.52
C GLY A 86 10.14 11.27 -18.99
N GLY A 87 9.98 10.24 -18.15
CA GLY A 87 10.56 8.91 -18.38
C GLY A 87 9.55 7.77 -18.45
N ALA A 88 9.94 6.62 -17.88
CA ALA A 88 9.20 5.36 -18.02
C ALA A 88 7.82 5.40 -17.34
N TRP A 89 7.71 6.08 -16.20
CA TRP A 89 6.44 6.28 -15.50
C TRP A 89 5.46 7.09 -16.38
N GLY A 90 5.89 8.25 -16.88
CA GLY A 90 5.06 9.09 -17.75
C GLY A 90 4.67 8.39 -19.06
N LYS A 91 5.57 7.57 -19.63
CA LYS A 91 5.23 6.72 -20.78
C LYS A 91 4.15 5.68 -20.42
N ALA A 92 4.31 4.98 -19.29
CA ALA A 92 3.36 3.96 -18.86
C ALA A 92 1.97 4.54 -18.60
N VAL A 93 1.88 5.73 -17.98
CA VAL A 93 0.60 6.43 -17.78
C VAL A 93 -0.06 6.80 -19.12
N LYS A 94 0.71 7.30 -20.10
CA LYS A 94 0.17 7.61 -21.44
C LYS A 94 -0.35 6.39 -22.17
N ASP A 95 0.41 5.30 -22.13
CA ASP A 95 0.01 4.03 -22.75
C ASP A 95 -1.24 3.47 -22.04
N LEU A 96 -1.33 3.61 -20.72
CA LEU A 96 -2.51 3.23 -19.93
C LEU A 96 -3.73 4.06 -20.32
N VAL A 97 -3.61 5.39 -20.38
CA VAL A 97 -4.67 6.30 -20.85
C VAL A 97 -5.17 5.88 -22.23
N ASN A 98 -4.25 5.50 -23.13
CA ASN A 98 -4.62 5.05 -24.46
C ASN A 98 -5.47 3.77 -24.41
N ILE A 99 -4.99 2.69 -23.77
CA ILE A 99 -5.71 1.40 -23.74
C ILE A 99 -7.00 1.42 -22.93
N LEU A 100 -7.17 2.38 -22.01
CA LEU A 100 -8.42 2.60 -21.28
C LEU A 100 -9.46 3.39 -22.09
N GLY A 101 -9.03 4.04 -23.18
CA GLY A 101 -9.85 4.97 -23.97
C GLY A 101 -9.73 6.38 -23.39
N PRO A 102 -9.04 7.32 -24.05
CA PRO A 102 -8.79 8.65 -23.49
C PRO A 102 -10.05 9.43 -23.07
N GLU A 103 -11.20 9.15 -23.70
CA GLU A 103 -12.50 9.73 -23.38
C GLU A 103 -13.13 9.19 -22.08
N ASN A 104 -12.59 8.10 -21.52
CA ASN A 104 -13.03 7.49 -20.28
C ASN A 104 -12.09 7.80 -19.10
N VAL A 105 -11.03 8.59 -19.32
CA VAL A 105 -9.99 8.80 -18.32
C VAL A 105 -9.86 10.26 -17.93
N PHE A 106 -9.65 10.50 -16.64
CA PHE A 106 -9.13 11.76 -16.11
C PHE A 106 -7.84 11.48 -15.35
N VAL A 107 -6.79 12.29 -15.58
CA VAL A 107 -5.50 12.15 -14.89
C VAL A 107 -5.26 13.33 -13.95
N SER A 108 -5.12 13.07 -12.66
CA SER A 108 -4.67 14.06 -11.68
C SER A 108 -3.28 13.68 -11.16
N VAL A 109 -2.31 14.58 -11.36
CA VAL A 109 -0.96 14.43 -10.79
C VAL A 109 -0.68 15.61 -9.89
N TYR A 110 -0.17 15.31 -8.70
CA TYR A 110 0.21 16.28 -7.70
C TYR A 110 1.67 16.08 -7.28
N GLU A 111 2.42 17.18 -7.20
CA GLU A 111 3.75 17.20 -6.60
C GLU A 111 3.92 18.42 -5.69
N ASN A 112 4.46 18.19 -4.49
CA ASN A 112 4.80 19.25 -3.54
C ASN A 112 6.25 19.68 -3.70
N ASP A 113 6.49 20.97 -3.91
CA ASP A 113 7.82 21.58 -4.06
C ASP A 113 8.71 20.91 -5.13
N PRO A 114 8.24 20.78 -6.40
CA PRO A 114 9.07 20.24 -7.47
C PRO A 114 10.26 21.15 -7.77
N ASP A 115 11.39 20.55 -8.13
CA ASP A 115 12.51 21.30 -8.69
C ASP A 115 12.18 21.85 -10.10
N PRO A 116 12.94 22.82 -10.64
CA PRO A 116 12.65 23.41 -11.95
C PRO A 116 12.56 22.41 -13.11
N LYS A 117 13.36 21.33 -13.11
CA LYS A 117 13.32 20.31 -14.15
C LYS A 117 12.08 19.43 -13.99
N ALA A 118 11.75 19.06 -12.75
CA ALA A 118 10.52 18.33 -12.42
C ALA A 118 9.27 19.09 -12.88
N LYS A 119 9.21 20.39 -12.58
CA LYS A 119 8.10 21.26 -13.02
C LYS A 119 7.96 21.30 -14.55
N ASP A 120 9.05 21.50 -15.28
CA ASP A 120 9.01 21.49 -16.75
C ASP A 120 8.60 20.11 -17.32
N ALA A 121 9.09 19.02 -16.72
CA ALA A 121 8.72 17.67 -17.12
C ALA A 121 7.22 17.38 -16.89
N LEU A 122 6.67 17.79 -15.75
CA LEU A 122 5.24 17.70 -15.42
C LEU A 122 4.37 18.50 -16.40
N GLU A 123 4.78 19.73 -16.73
CA GLU A 123 4.05 20.57 -17.70
C GLU A 123 4.05 19.94 -19.10
N ARG A 124 5.19 19.41 -19.55
CA ARG A 124 5.30 18.70 -20.83
C ARG A 124 4.50 17.40 -20.84
N PHE A 125 4.53 16.65 -19.73
CA PHE A 125 3.74 15.44 -19.55
C PHE A 125 2.24 15.74 -19.67
N GLY A 126 1.73 16.74 -18.95
CA GLY A 126 0.34 17.18 -19.01
C GLY A 126 -0.11 17.54 -20.42
N LYS A 127 0.68 18.34 -21.16
CA LYS A 127 0.40 18.70 -22.56
C LYS A 127 0.37 17.51 -23.52
N SER A 128 1.03 16.41 -23.17
CA SER A 128 1.12 15.21 -24.01
C SER A 128 0.02 14.18 -23.76
N LEU A 129 -0.80 14.36 -22.72
CA LEU A 129 -1.94 13.50 -22.41
C LEU A 129 -3.08 13.76 -23.42
N LYS A 130 -3.71 12.67 -23.89
CA LYS A 130 -4.86 12.72 -24.81
C LYS A 130 -6.21 12.73 -24.11
N CYS A 131 -6.22 12.91 -22.78
CA CYS A 131 -7.40 12.89 -21.93
C CYS A 131 -7.47 14.18 -21.10
N ASN A 132 -8.58 14.39 -20.40
CA ASN A 132 -8.67 15.47 -19.42
C ASN A 132 -7.65 15.23 -18.30
N SER A 133 -6.99 16.29 -17.84
CA SER A 133 -5.99 16.18 -16.80
C SER A 133 -5.88 17.43 -15.93
N SER A 134 -5.36 17.24 -14.73
CA SER A 134 -4.98 18.28 -13.79
C SER A 134 -3.58 17.95 -13.25
N ILE A 135 -2.60 18.74 -13.67
CA ILE A 135 -1.21 18.61 -13.21
C ILE A 135 -0.93 19.79 -12.29
N VAL A 136 -0.81 19.53 -10.98
CA VAL A 136 -0.72 20.55 -9.94
C VAL A 136 0.62 20.45 -9.24
N SER A 137 1.30 21.60 -9.17
CA SER A 137 2.54 21.78 -8.43
C SER A 137 2.40 22.97 -7.52
N GLU A 138 2.58 22.77 -6.21
CA GLU A 138 2.48 23.85 -5.22
C GLU A 138 3.36 23.59 -4.00
N HIS A 139 3.41 24.58 -3.11
CA HIS A 139 4.07 24.48 -1.81
C HIS A 139 3.01 24.24 -0.73
N ILE A 140 3.19 23.20 0.07
CA ILE A 140 2.45 22.99 1.31
C ILE A 140 3.18 23.74 2.41
N SER A 141 2.53 24.76 2.98
CA SER A 141 2.99 25.36 4.23
C SER A 141 2.86 24.33 5.35
N TYR A 142 3.97 23.90 5.94
CA TYR A 142 3.95 22.92 7.03
C TYR A 142 3.18 23.45 8.24
N ASP A 143 3.23 24.76 8.51
CA ASP A 143 2.52 25.43 9.61
C ASP A 143 0.99 25.25 9.53
N GLU A 144 0.44 25.01 8.34
CA GLU A 144 -0.99 24.76 8.14
C GLU A 144 -1.39 23.32 8.47
N LEU A 145 -0.42 22.43 8.65
CA LEU A 145 -0.66 21.02 8.94
C LEU A 145 -0.64 20.71 10.45
N PRO A 146 -1.38 19.68 10.89
CA PRO A 146 -1.43 19.30 12.29
C PRO A 146 -0.06 18.94 12.87
N HIS A 147 0.40 19.76 13.81
CA HIS A 147 1.60 19.51 14.61
C HIS A 147 1.26 18.85 15.94
N VAL A 148 2.17 18.00 16.41
CA VAL A 148 2.09 17.42 17.75
C VAL A 148 3.27 17.91 18.58
N THR A 149 2.99 18.35 19.81
CA THR A 149 4.03 18.62 20.80
C THR A 149 4.52 17.31 21.39
N TYR A 150 5.84 17.10 21.34
CA TYR A 150 6.52 15.96 21.95
C TYR A 150 7.10 16.30 23.33
N PRO A 151 7.49 15.30 24.15
CA PRO A 151 8.01 15.54 25.50
C PRO A 151 9.26 16.42 25.56
N SER A 152 10.01 16.53 24.46
CA SER A 152 11.12 17.47 24.32
C SER A 152 10.69 18.94 24.32
N GLY A 153 9.38 19.24 24.28
CA GLY A 153 8.80 20.56 24.07
C GLY A 153 8.69 20.94 22.59
N GLU A 154 9.32 20.19 21.68
CA GLU A 154 9.26 20.47 20.25
C GLU A 154 7.86 20.21 19.67
N LYS A 155 7.35 21.18 18.91
CA LYS A 155 6.19 20.98 18.01
C LYS A 155 6.71 20.44 16.68
N ARG A 156 6.21 19.29 16.24
CA ARG A 156 6.68 18.62 15.03
C ARG A 156 5.51 18.11 14.19
N LEU A 157 5.61 18.30 12.88
CA LEU A 157 4.65 17.74 11.93
C LEU A 157 4.80 16.21 11.83
N LYS A 158 3.70 15.48 12.03
CA LYS A 158 3.69 14.01 11.82
C LYS A 158 3.85 13.69 10.34
N ARG A 159 4.74 12.75 10.02
CA ARG A 159 5.02 12.32 8.63
C ARG A 159 3.76 11.86 7.91
N VAL A 160 2.92 11.06 8.58
CA VAL A 160 1.68 10.53 7.98
C VAL A 160 0.67 11.65 7.71
N ALA A 161 0.61 12.68 8.55
CA ALA A 161 -0.29 13.82 8.32
C ALA A 161 0.08 14.57 7.02
N PHE A 162 1.37 14.79 6.79
CA PHE A 162 1.87 15.33 5.54
C PHE A 162 1.55 14.43 4.33
N LEU A 163 1.80 13.12 4.44
CA LEU A 163 1.51 12.17 3.34
C LEU A 163 0.01 12.11 3.01
N ALA A 164 -0.86 12.12 4.03
CA ALA A 164 -2.29 12.14 3.85
C ALA A 164 -2.74 13.40 3.11
N GLU A 165 -2.22 14.58 3.48
CA GLU A 165 -2.52 15.83 2.77
C GLU A 165 -2.09 15.78 1.31
N VAL A 166 -0.85 15.36 1.04
CA VAL A 166 -0.30 15.21 -0.32
C VAL A 166 -1.20 14.31 -1.18
N ARG A 167 -1.72 13.21 -0.61
CA ARG A 167 -2.61 12.32 -1.35
C ARG A 167 -4.00 12.91 -1.58
N ASN A 168 -4.55 13.59 -0.58
CA ASN A 168 -5.83 14.28 -0.71
C ASN A 168 -5.75 15.38 -1.77
N ARG A 169 -4.60 16.05 -1.90
CA ARG A 169 -4.37 17.07 -2.92
C ARG A 169 -4.45 16.53 -4.35
N ALA A 170 -4.01 15.29 -4.59
CA ALA A 170 -4.19 14.57 -5.86
C ALA A 170 -5.65 14.12 -6.11
N LEU A 171 -6.47 14.01 -5.05
CA LEU A 171 -7.90 13.69 -5.17
C LEU A 171 -8.79 14.92 -5.35
N ARG A 172 -8.32 16.14 -5.06
CA ARG A 172 -9.14 17.36 -5.15
C ARG A 172 -9.89 17.52 -6.49
N PRO A 173 -9.30 17.21 -7.67
CA PRO A 173 -10.04 17.34 -8.92
C PRO A 173 -11.25 16.40 -9.02
N LEU A 174 -11.30 15.31 -8.24
CA LEU A 174 -12.46 14.44 -8.15
C LEU A 174 -13.66 15.16 -7.52
N ASP A 175 -13.44 16.02 -6.52
CA ASP A 175 -14.49 16.86 -5.93
C ASP A 175 -14.88 18.02 -6.85
N GLN A 176 -13.88 18.61 -7.50
CA GLN A 176 -14.08 19.73 -8.41
C GLN A 176 -14.81 19.31 -9.67
N SER A 177 -14.63 18.07 -10.15
CA SER A 177 -15.39 17.51 -11.28
C SER A 177 -16.91 17.56 -11.07
N ALA A 178 -17.35 17.52 -9.80
CA ALA A 178 -18.75 17.65 -9.39
C ALA A 178 -19.20 19.10 -9.10
N THR A 179 -18.28 20.05 -8.94
CA THR A 179 -18.58 21.41 -8.43
C THR A 179 -18.13 22.57 -9.33
N LEU A 180 -17.17 22.34 -10.23
CA LEU A 180 -16.63 23.32 -11.17
C LEU A 180 -16.61 22.67 -12.56
N ASN A 181 -17.00 23.42 -13.58
CA ASN A 181 -17.14 23.00 -15.00
C ASN A 181 -15.83 22.53 -15.70
N VAL A 182 -14.91 21.88 -14.99
CA VAL A 182 -13.68 21.23 -15.48
C VAL A 182 -14.02 19.92 -16.20
N THR A 183 -15.14 19.31 -15.82
CA THR A 183 -15.89 18.27 -16.53
C THR A 183 -17.36 18.69 -16.53
N SER A 184 -18.20 18.14 -17.42
CA SER A 184 -19.64 18.37 -17.28
C SER A 184 -20.08 17.94 -15.87
N PRO A 185 -20.95 18.71 -15.18
CA PRO A 185 -21.40 18.44 -13.80
C PRO A 185 -21.92 17.02 -13.54
N ASP A 186 -22.20 16.28 -14.61
CA ASP A 186 -22.74 14.92 -14.60
C ASP A 186 -21.70 13.80 -14.69
N VAL A 187 -20.38 14.11 -14.78
CA VAL A 187 -19.36 13.06 -14.93
C VAL A 187 -19.06 12.40 -13.58
N ARG A 188 -19.63 11.22 -13.37
CA ARG A 188 -19.29 10.32 -12.26
C ARG A 188 -18.23 9.33 -12.70
N PHE A 189 -17.25 9.10 -11.83
CA PHE A 189 -16.26 8.05 -12.04
C PHE A 189 -16.75 6.73 -11.47
N ASP A 190 -16.39 5.63 -12.13
CA ASP A 190 -16.61 4.26 -11.69
C ASP A 190 -15.41 3.75 -10.88
N ARG A 191 -14.19 4.13 -11.29
CA ARG A 191 -12.93 3.70 -10.69
C ARG A 191 -12.02 4.86 -10.32
N VAL A 192 -11.32 4.72 -9.19
CA VAL A 192 -10.13 5.52 -8.87
C VAL A 192 -8.93 4.59 -8.94
N LEU A 193 -7.94 4.92 -9.78
CA LEU A 193 -6.64 4.25 -9.80
C LEU A 193 -5.61 5.18 -9.19
N TYR A 194 -5.10 4.85 -8.01
CA TYR A 194 -4.05 5.62 -7.36
C TYR A 194 -2.68 5.04 -7.67
N LEU A 195 -1.76 5.88 -8.16
CA LEU A 195 -0.39 5.51 -8.51
C LEU A 195 0.63 6.24 -7.62
N ASN A 196 1.60 5.50 -7.10
CA ASN A 196 2.84 6.07 -6.60
C ASN A 196 3.83 6.30 -7.77
N ASP A 197 5.04 6.71 -7.42
CA ASP A 197 6.25 6.82 -8.24
C ASP A 197 6.85 5.45 -8.64
N VAL A 198 6.01 4.51 -9.07
CA VAL A 198 6.40 3.14 -9.45
C VAL A 198 6.41 2.93 -10.96
N ILE A 199 7.34 2.10 -11.45
CA ILE A 199 7.33 1.58 -12.81
C ILE A 199 6.37 0.39 -12.88
N PHE A 200 5.50 0.38 -13.90
CA PHE A 200 4.50 -0.65 -14.11
C PHE A 200 4.25 -0.91 -15.60
N HIS A 201 3.60 -2.03 -15.91
CA HIS A 201 3.13 -2.34 -17.25
C HIS A 201 1.67 -1.87 -17.44
N PRO A 202 1.34 -1.11 -18.50
CA PRO A 202 -0.01 -0.57 -18.71
C PRO A 202 -1.10 -1.65 -18.75
N ILE A 203 -0.84 -2.77 -19.42
CA ILE A 203 -1.77 -3.91 -19.48
C ILE A 203 -2.04 -4.48 -18.07
N GLU A 204 -1.03 -4.54 -17.21
CA GLU A 204 -1.18 -5.04 -15.85
C GLU A 204 -1.95 -4.06 -14.95
N ALA A 205 -1.76 -2.75 -15.13
CA ALA A 205 -2.61 -1.75 -14.48
C ALA A 205 -4.09 -1.86 -14.90
N ALA A 206 -4.35 -2.11 -16.19
CA ALA A 206 -5.72 -2.37 -16.67
C ALA A 206 -6.29 -3.71 -16.13
N GLN A 207 -5.46 -4.74 -15.99
CA GLN A 207 -5.85 -6.00 -15.34
C GLN A 207 -6.18 -5.79 -13.85
N LEU A 208 -5.46 -4.91 -13.14
CA LEU A 208 -5.81 -4.59 -11.76
C LEU A 208 -7.23 -4.02 -11.66
N LEU A 209 -7.59 -3.10 -12.56
CA LEU A 209 -8.90 -2.45 -12.66
C LEU A 209 -10.03 -3.44 -13.04
N PHE A 210 -9.79 -4.29 -14.05
CA PHE A 210 -10.86 -5.01 -14.75
C PHE A 210 -10.76 -6.53 -14.70
N SER A 211 -9.77 -7.11 -14.03
CA SER A 211 -9.60 -8.57 -13.93
C SER A 211 -9.53 -9.09 -12.49
N THR A 212 -9.19 -8.26 -11.50
CA THR A 212 -9.13 -8.69 -10.09
C THR A 212 -10.51 -9.07 -9.56
N ASN A 213 -10.66 -10.30 -9.05
CA ASN A 213 -11.91 -10.83 -8.50
C ASN A 213 -13.11 -10.68 -9.47
N MET A 214 -12.85 -10.96 -10.75
CA MET A 214 -13.85 -10.85 -11.82
C MET A 214 -14.96 -11.90 -11.66
N GLN A 215 -16.21 -11.44 -11.74
CA GLN A 215 -17.41 -12.27 -11.67
C GLN A 215 -17.74 -12.87 -13.05
N ALA A 216 -18.74 -13.76 -13.08
CA ALA A 216 -19.16 -14.44 -14.31
C ALA A 216 -19.71 -13.49 -15.40
N ASP A 217 -20.19 -12.31 -15.01
CA ASP A 217 -20.67 -11.26 -15.92
C ASP A 217 -19.53 -10.42 -16.55
N GLY A 218 -18.27 -10.70 -16.19
CA GLY A 218 -17.09 -9.98 -16.67
C GLY A 218 -16.75 -8.71 -15.90
N ARG A 219 -17.47 -8.40 -14.81
CA ARG A 219 -17.20 -7.22 -13.96
C ARG A 219 -16.44 -7.61 -12.70
N THR A 220 -15.61 -6.71 -12.19
CA THR A 220 -14.86 -6.94 -10.95
C THR A 220 -15.72 -6.68 -9.72
N ASN A 221 -15.54 -7.48 -8.67
CA ASN A 221 -16.22 -7.30 -7.39
C ASN A 221 -15.19 -7.04 -6.28
N TYR A 222 -14.85 -5.77 -6.05
CA TYR A 222 -13.98 -5.36 -4.96
C TYR A 222 -14.34 -3.95 -4.53
N ARG A 223 -14.03 -3.60 -3.27
CA ARG A 223 -13.96 -2.22 -2.79
C ARG A 223 -12.60 -1.60 -3.13
N ALA A 224 -11.54 -2.39 -2.96
CA ALA A 224 -10.18 -2.04 -3.35
C ALA A 224 -9.39 -3.26 -3.86
N ALA A 225 -8.50 -3.05 -4.81
CA ALA A 225 -7.58 -4.04 -5.36
C ALA A 225 -6.19 -3.41 -5.49
N CYS A 226 -5.18 -3.96 -4.81
CA CYS A 226 -3.81 -3.44 -4.85
C CYS A 226 -2.88 -4.35 -5.67
N ALA A 227 -1.91 -3.75 -6.36
CA ALA A 227 -0.75 -4.47 -6.87
C ALA A 227 0.16 -4.94 -5.72
N THR A 228 1.29 -5.54 -6.09
CA THR A 228 2.40 -5.84 -5.19
C THR A 228 3.63 -5.04 -5.61
N ASP A 229 4.34 -4.43 -4.67
CA ASP A 229 5.50 -3.59 -4.97
C ASP A 229 6.81 -4.15 -4.44
N PHE A 230 7.88 -3.87 -5.18
CA PHE A 230 9.19 -4.43 -4.94
C PHE A 230 10.26 -3.35 -4.97
N ILE A 231 11.01 -3.25 -3.89
CA ILE A 231 12.18 -2.35 -3.79
C ILE A 231 13.45 -3.01 -4.35
N ASN A 232 13.43 -4.33 -4.47
CA ASN A 232 14.40 -5.13 -5.20
C ASN A 232 13.72 -6.43 -5.65
N PRO A 233 14.36 -7.25 -6.53
CA PRO A 233 13.70 -8.37 -7.18
C PRO A 233 13.08 -9.47 -6.29
N PHE A 234 13.31 -9.48 -4.98
CA PHE A 234 12.76 -10.47 -4.06
C PHE A 234 12.12 -9.86 -2.80
N LYS A 235 12.28 -8.56 -2.56
CA LYS A 235 11.85 -7.88 -1.34
C LYS A 235 10.60 -7.04 -1.59
N PHE A 236 9.49 -7.49 -1.02
CA PHE A 236 8.24 -6.74 -0.94
C PHE A 236 8.43 -5.45 -0.13
N TYR A 237 7.89 -4.33 -0.61
CA TYR A 237 8.14 -3.02 -0.01
C TYR A 237 7.07 -2.61 1.00
N ASP A 238 5.78 -2.64 0.63
CA ASP A 238 4.68 -2.02 1.40
C ASP A 238 4.24 -2.80 2.66
N ASN A 239 5.17 -3.04 3.59
CA ASN A 239 4.88 -3.72 4.86
C ASN A 239 4.12 -2.85 5.89
N PHE A 240 4.17 -1.53 5.77
CA PHE A 240 3.54 -0.60 6.72
C PHE A 240 2.04 -0.42 6.46
N ALA A 241 1.65 -0.41 5.18
CA ALA A 241 0.26 -0.28 4.75
C ALA A 241 -0.49 -1.63 4.72
N THR A 242 0.21 -2.72 4.43
CA THR A 242 -0.41 -4.03 4.19
C THR A 242 -0.69 -4.79 5.48
N ARG A 243 -1.91 -5.28 5.62
CA ARG A 243 -2.37 -6.09 6.76
C ARG A 243 -3.13 -7.29 6.25
N ASP A 244 -2.85 -8.47 6.80
CA ASP A 244 -3.56 -9.69 6.42
C ASP A 244 -5.06 -9.61 6.75
N LEU A 245 -5.84 -10.63 6.39
CA LEU A 245 -7.29 -10.64 6.60
C LEU A 245 -7.69 -10.57 8.09
N ASP A 246 -6.81 -11.01 9.00
CA ASP A 246 -7.01 -10.92 10.45
C ASP A 246 -6.41 -9.63 11.04
N GLY A 247 -5.84 -8.75 10.21
CA GLY A 247 -5.25 -7.47 10.60
C GLY A 247 -3.81 -7.56 11.11
N TYR A 248 -3.13 -8.70 10.97
CA TYR A 248 -1.71 -8.81 11.34
C TYR A 248 -0.81 -8.07 10.35
N SER A 249 0.36 -7.65 10.83
CA SER A 249 1.43 -7.18 9.95
C SER A 249 1.94 -8.30 9.05
N MET A 250 2.63 -7.92 7.98
CA MET A 250 3.43 -8.86 7.19
C MET A 250 4.51 -9.53 8.04
N GLY A 251 4.99 -10.68 7.57
CA GLY A 251 6.20 -11.33 8.07
C GLY A 251 7.46 -10.76 7.38
N ILE A 252 8.48 -11.59 7.28
CA ILE A 252 9.70 -11.23 6.54
C ILE A 252 9.33 -10.94 5.07
N PRO A 253 9.88 -9.87 4.44
CA PRO A 253 9.37 -9.32 3.18
C PRO A 253 9.79 -10.10 1.93
N PHE A 254 9.86 -11.43 1.96
CA PHE A 254 9.98 -12.26 0.75
C PHE A 254 8.84 -13.27 0.69
N TYR A 255 8.60 -13.87 -0.48
CA TYR A 255 7.47 -14.76 -0.72
C TYR A 255 7.33 -15.82 0.38
N PRO A 256 6.12 -16.04 0.94
CA PRO A 256 4.81 -15.50 0.55
C PRO A 256 4.36 -14.27 1.34
N TRP A 257 5.29 -13.56 1.97
CA TRP A 257 5.13 -12.29 2.69
C TRP A 257 4.27 -12.34 3.97
N PHE A 258 3.11 -13.00 3.95
CA PHE A 258 2.23 -13.18 5.10
C PHE A 258 2.69 -14.33 6.00
N THR A 259 2.49 -14.16 7.31
CA THR A 259 2.74 -15.19 8.33
C THR A 259 1.59 -16.19 8.42
N ASP A 260 1.80 -17.29 9.15
CA ASP A 260 0.76 -18.27 9.50
C ASP A 260 0.00 -17.92 10.79
N ALA A 261 0.13 -16.68 11.29
CA ALA A 261 -0.60 -16.21 12.46
C ALA A 261 -2.12 -16.09 12.20
N GLY A 262 -2.91 -16.17 13.28
CA GLY A 262 -4.36 -16.15 13.18
C GLY A 262 -4.89 -17.36 12.42
N ASN A 263 -5.80 -17.13 11.48
CA ASN A 263 -6.32 -18.15 10.58
C ASN A 263 -5.42 -18.41 9.36
N GLY A 264 -4.44 -17.53 9.09
CA GLY A 264 -3.53 -17.68 7.96
C GLY A 264 -4.17 -17.56 6.58
N TYR A 265 -5.38 -16.98 6.46
CA TYR A 265 -6.13 -16.96 5.19
C TYR A 265 -5.39 -16.26 4.06
N SER A 266 -4.80 -15.08 4.29
CA SER A 266 -4.07 -14.35 3.25
C SER A 266 -2.83 -15.12 2.80
N ARG A 267 -2.12 -15.76 3.74
CA ARG A 267 -0.99 -16.63 3.42
C ARG A 267 -1.42 -17.81 2.56
N GLN A 268 -2.53 -18.45 2.91
CA GLN A 268 -3.07 -19.56 2.14
C GLN A 268 -3.49 -19.11 0.74
N ASP A 269 -4.18 -17.98 0.61
CA ASP A 269 -4.58 -17.42 -0.68
C ASP A 269 -3.36 -17.17 -1.61
N VAL A 270 -2.22 -16.73 -1.05
CA VAL A 270 -0.95 -16.57 -1.81
C VAL A 270 -0.37 -17.93 -2.25
N LEU A 271 -0.38 -18.92 -1.36
CA LEU A 271 0.09 -20.28 -1.68
C LEU A 271 -0.79 -20.97 -2.73
N ASP A 272 -2.10 -20.66 -2.71
CA ASP A 272 -3.11 -21.11 -3.65
C ASP A 272 -3.10 -20.34 -4.97
N GLN A 273 -2.24 -19.32 -5.09
CA GLN A 273 -2.05 -18.53 -6.32
C GLN A 273 -3.29 -17.76 -6.76
N LYS A 274 -4.10 -17.32 -5.79
CA LYS A 274 -5.30 -16.52 -6.07
C LYS A 274 -4.90 -15.12 -6.55
N ASP A 275 -5.64 -14.58 -7.51
CA ASP A 275 -5.53 -13.19 -7.95
C ASP A 275 -6.22 -12.21 -6.97
N ALA A 276 -7.17 -12.72 -6.18
CA ALA A 276 -7.87 -12.00 -5.15
C ALA A 276 -7.43 -12.48 -3.75
N VAL A 277 -6.19 -12.16 -3.36
CA VAL A 277 -5.69 -12.47 -2.01
C VAL A 277 -6.40 -11.57 -1.00
N ARG A 278 -7.18 -12.16 -0.10
CA ARG A 278 -7.99 -11.39 0.86
C ARG A 278 -7.10 -10.73 1.90
N VAL A 279 -7.29 -9.43 2.15
CA VAL A 279 -6.51 -8.64 3.11
C VAL A 279 -7.39 -7.60 3.82
N ARG A 280 -6.99 -7.09 4.99
CA ARG A 280 -7.69 -5.92 5.58
C ARG A 280 -7.23 -4.60 4.98
N SER A 281 -6.00 -4.54 4.47
CA SER A 281 -5.46 -3.37 3.78
C SER A 281 -4.26 -3.74 2.92
N CYS A 282 -4.01 -2.96 1.87
CA CYS A 282 -2.85 -3.05 0.99
C CYS A 282 -2.60 -1.68 0.34
N TRP A 283 -1.49 -1.52 -0.39
CA TRP A 283 -1.28 -0.34 -1.24
C TRP A 283 -0.50 -0.73 -2.49
N GLY A 284 0.67 -1.33 -2.29
CA GLY A 284 1.45 -2.00 -3.33
C GLY A 284 1.87 -1.08 -4.47
N GLY A 285 2.10 0.21 -4.19
CA GLY A 285 2.46 1.23 -5.18
C GLY A 285 1.39 1.59 -6.23
N MET A 286 0.36 0.77 -6.41
CA MET A 286 -0.75 0.97 -7.34
C MET A 286 -2.00 0.30 -6.78
N VAL A 287 -3.07 1.06 -6.60
CA VAL A 287 -4.34 0.56 -6.05
C VAL A 287 -5.53 1.06 -6.84
N ALA A 288 -6.47 0.17 -7.13
CA ALA A 288 -7.75 0.49 -7.73
C ALA A 288 -8.86 0.45 -6.68
N PHE A 289 -9.72 1.46 -6.66
CA PHE A 289 -10.89 1.57 -5.79
C PHE A 289 -12.18 1.69 -6.60
N GLU A 290 -13.32 1.33 -6.02
CA GLU A 290 -14.60 1.85 -6.49
C GLU A 290 -14.69 3.35 -6.20
N ALA A 291 -14.90 4.17 -7.23
CA ALA A 291 -14.87 5.61 -7.08
C ALA A 291 -16.03 6.17 -6.24
N LYS A 292 -17.13 5.41 -6.07
CA LYS A 292 -18.29 5.84 -5.25
C LYS A 292 -17.92 6.19 -3.81
N TRP A 293 -16.86 5.60 -3.27
CA TRP A 293 -16.40 5.87 -1.90
C TRP A 293 -15.68 7.21 -1.75
N PHE A 294 -15.22 7.80 -2.86
CA PHE A 294 -14.42 9.03 -2.89
C PHE A 294 -15.18 10.23 -3.44
N GLN A 295 -16.44 10.05 -3.82
CA GLN A 295 -17.30 11.07 -4.39
C GLN A 295 -18.50 11.32 -3.46
N ALA A 296 -18.98 12.56 -3.40
CA ALA A 296 -20.19 12.89 -2.64
C ALA A 296 -21.37 12.02 -3.12
N PRO A 297 -22.26 11.56 -2.22
CA PRO A 297 -23.51 10.93 -2.64
C PRO A 297 -24.32 11.91 -3.50
N VAL A 298 -25.03 11.40 -4.50
CA VAL A 298 -26.01 12.21 -5.25
C VAL A 298 -27.21 12.40 -4.32
N LEU A 299 -27.15 13.42 -3.48
CA LEU A 299 -28.31 13.86 -2.71
C LEU A 299 -29.12 14.80 -3.59
N GLU A 300 -30.33 14.39 -3.98
CA GLU A 300 -31.34 15.34 -4.48
C GLU A 300 -31.65 16.31 -3.34
N GLY A 301 -31.06 17.51 -3.39
CA GLY A 301 -31.39 18.61 -2.50
C GLY A 301 -30.48 18.81 -1.29
N ASP A 302 -29.62 19.81 -1.46
CA ASP A 302 -29.23 20.81 -0.45
C ASP A 302 -28.03 20.57 0.49
N LYS A 303 -27.25 21.66 0.57
CA LYS A 303 -26.20 22.10 1.51
C LYS A 303 -24.79 21.49 1.41
N SER A 304 -23.97 22.26 0.70
CA SER A 304 -22.54 22.50 0.89
C SER A 304 -22.08 22.22 2.33
N ALA A 305 -21.30 21.15 2.49
CA ALA A 305 -20.44 20.97 3.66
C ALA A 305 -19.15 21.77 3.44
N THR A 306 -18.87 22.67 4.37
CA THR A 306 -17.66 23.51 4.42
C THR A 306 -16.41 22.63 4.54
N ALA A 307 -15.51 22.74 3.57
CA ALA A 307 -14.18 22.15 3.60
C ALA A 307 -13.34 22.84 4.68
N GLY A 308 -12.97 22.13 5.75
CA GLY A 308 -12.11 22.69 6.80
C GLY A 308 -11.90 21.81 8.03
N GLU A 309 -12.80 20.87 8.32
CA GLU A 309 -12.64 19.91 9.43
C GLU A 309 -12.48 18.49 8.89
N GLN A 310 -11.59 17.68 9.50
CA GLN A 310 -11.47 16.26 9.18
C GLN A 310 -12.82 15.58 9.43
N ALA A 311 -13.50 15.22 8.34
CA ALA A 311 -14.78 14.56 8.43
C ALA A 311 -14.63 13.26 9.25
N PRO A 312 -15.60 12.90 10.11
CA PRO A 312 -15.52 11.69 10.92
C PRO A 312 -15.22 10.46 10.04
N PRO A 313 -14.38 9.51 10.50
CA PRO A 313 -14.05 8.33 9.72
C PRO A 313 -15.30 7.58 9.22
N GLY A 314 -15.32 7.21 7.93
CA GLY A 314 -16.45 6.54 7.30
C GLY A 314 -17.55 7.46 6.74
N THR A 315 -17.35 8.79 6.77
CA THR A 315 -18.20 9.74 6.04
C THR A 315 -17.75 9.85 4.58
N LEU A 316 -18.72 9.89 3.65
CA LEU A 316 -18.45 10.09 2.23
C LEU A 316 -18.33 11.59 1.94
N PRO A 317 -17.39 12.03 1.10
CA PRO A 317 -16.35 11.21 0.46
C PRO A 317 -15.18 10.87 1.41
N ILE A 318 -14.67 9.63 1.34
CA ILE A 318 -13.55 9.21 2.18
C ILE A 318 -12.26 9.90 1.71
N ARG A 319 -11.44 10.37 2.65
CA ARG A 319 -10.14 11.01 2.41
C ARG A 319 -9.06 10.36 3.26
N PHE A 320 -7.81 10.50 2.81
CA PHE A 320 -6.65 10.05 3.59
C PHE A 320 -6.56 10.86 4.88
N ARG A 321 -6.18 10.20 5.97
CA ARG A 321 -6.03 10.80 7.30
C ARG A 321 -4.83 10.20 8.03
N ALA A 322 -4.48 10.82 9.16
CA ALA A 322 -3.44 10.34 10.06
C ALA A 322 -4.00 10.09 11.46
N GLU A 323 -3.25 9.36 12.28
CA GLU A 323 -3.55 9.19 13.71
C GLU A 323 -3.07 10.40 14.52
N ASN A 324 -3.89 10.81 15.49
CA ASN A 324 -3.64 12.00 16.31
C ASN A 324 -2.86 11.69 17.60
N ASP A 325 -2.80 10.42 18.00
CA ASP A 325 -2.05 9.99 19.18
C ASP A 325 -0.54 10.29 19.02
N THR A 326 0.09 10.83 20.08
CA THR A 326 1.48 11.34 20.05
C THR A 326 2.51 10.29 19.64
N PHE A 327 2.37 9.06 20.13
CA PHE A 327 3.32 7.97 19.89
C PHE A 327 2.66 6.77 19.20
N TRP A 328 1.68 7.04 18.34
CA TRP A 328 1.00 6.03 17.54
C TRP A 328 0.89 6.50 16.10
N ASP A 329 1.48 5.73 15.18
CA ASP A 329 1.42 6.00 13.75
C ASP A 329 0.80 4.83 13.01
N ALA A 330 -0.10 5.16 12.09
CA ALA A 330 -0.69 4.22 11.16
C ALA A 330 -0.55 4.80 9.75
N SER A 331 -0.21 3.96 8.77
CA SER A 331 -0.14 4.40 7.37
C SER A 331 -1.48 4.95 6.91
N GLU A 332 -1.48 6.12 6.28
CA GLU A 332 -2.65 6.71 5.63
C GLU A 332 -3.23 5.77 4.56
N CYS A 333 -2.36 5.01 3.88
CA CYS A 333 -2.75 3.97 2.93
C CYS A 333 -3.43 2.76 3.59
N CYS A 334 -3.17 2.48 4.87
CA CYS A 334 -3.94 1.49 5.62
C CYS A 334 -5.25 2.07 6.15
N LEU A 335 -5.20 3.31 6.68
CA LEU A 335 -6.37 3.97 7.27
C LEU A 335 -7.49 4.17 6.25
N ILE A 336 -7.18 4.52 5.00
CA ILE A 336 -8.19 4.63 3.93
C ILE A 336 -8.95 3.30 3.73
N HIS A 337 -8.28 2.16 3.86
CA HIS A 337 -8.89 0.83 3.76
C HIS A 337 -9.75 0.48 4.97
N ALA A 338 -9.37 0.97 6.15
CA ALA A 338 -10.19 0.82 7.34
C ALA A 338 -11.48 1.65 7.23
N ASP A 339 -11.40 2.85 6.67
CA ASP A 339 -12.56 3.71 6.45
C ASP A 339 -13.50 3.14 5.38
N LEU A 340 -12.95 2.52 4.32
CA LEU A 340 -13.73 1.79 3.30
C LEU A 340 -14.55 0.62 3.88
N GLN A 341 -14.11 0.06 5.01
CA GLN A 341 -14.81 -1.03 5.68
C GLN A 341 -15.92 -0.52 6.61
N HIS A 342 -16.05 0.78 6.86
CA HIS A 342 -17.01 1.38 7.80
C HIS A 342 -18.21 2.05 7.07
N PRO A 343 -19.46 1.86 7.54
CA PRO A 343 -19.88 1.04 8.67
C PRO A 343 -19.86 -0.46 8.30
N ARG A 344 -19.12 -1.26 9.08
CA ARG A 344 -19.17 -2.71 9.00
C ARG A 344 -20.39 -3.15 9.82
N SER A 345 -21.34 -3.84 9.22
CA SER A 345 -22.49 -4.34 9.98
C SER A 345 -21.97 -5.26 11.10
N PRO A 346 -22.33 -5.04 12.38
CA PRO A 346 -21.83 -5.81 13.53
C PRO A 346 -22.22 -7.30 13.48
N THR A 347 -23.06 -7.70 12.52
CA THR A 347 -23.46 -9.09 12.25
C THR A 347 -22.51 -9.83 11.33
N THR A 348 -21.48 -9.18 10.77
CA THR A 348 -20.49 -9.86 9.92
C THR A 348 -19.49 -10.62 10.78
N ASN A 349 -19.48 -11.94 10.63
CA ASN A 349 -18.55 -12.85 11.28
C ASN A 349 -17.10 -12.31 11.25
N PRO A 350 -16.30 -12.52 12.32
CA PRO A 350 -14.84 -12.41 12.25
C PRO A 350 -14.35 -13.28 11.08
N GLY A 351 -13.78 -12.67 10.04
CA GLY A 351 -13.41 -13.34 8.79
C GLY A 351 -14.34 -13.10 7.59
N ALA A 352 -15.41 -12.31 7.72
CA ALA A 352 -16.17 -11.85 6.56
C ALA A 352 -15.27 -11.01 5.63
N GLU A 353 -15.36 -11.27 4.32
CA GLU A 353 -14.50 -10.68 3.31
C GLU A 353 -14.54 -9.15 3.39
N SER A 354 -13.37 -8.51 3.51
CA SER A 354 -13.22 -7.06 3.55
C SER A 354 -13.63 -6.38 2.23
N GLY A 355 -13.76 -7.16 1.16
CA GLY A 355 -13.84 -6.65 -0.22
C GLY A 355 -12.54 -5.99 -0.69
N ILE A 356 -11.43 -6.18 0.04
CA ILE A 356 -10.11 -5.64 -0.28
C ILE A 356 -9.21 -6.80 -0.65
N TYR A 357 -8.59 -6.69 -1.81
CA TYR A 357 -7.74 -7.74 -2.36
C TYR A 357 -6.36 -7.21 -2.72
N MET A 358 -5.34 -8.02 -2.46
CA MET A 358 -4.03 -7.84 -3.07
C MET A 358 -3.93 -8.79 -4.27
N ASN A 359 -3.38 -8.32 -5.40
CA ASN A 359 -3.28 -9.08 -6.63
C ASN A 359 -1.81 -9.32 -7.02
N PRO A 360 -1.23 -10.49 -6.67
CA PRO A 360 0.18 -10.77 -6.95
C PRO A 360 0.50 -11.04 -8.43
N PHE A 361 -0.51 -11.18 -9.32
CA PHE A 361 -0.24 -11.21 -10.76
C PHE A 361 0.27 -9.86 -11.26
N ILE A 362 -0.14 -8.78 -10.60
CA ILE A 362 0.22 -7.39 -10.92
C ILE A 362 1.36 -6.97 -9.99
N SER A 363 2.55 -6.78 -10.53
CA SER A 363 3.66 -6.24 -9.75
C SER A 363 4.24 -4.99 -10.35
N VAL A 364 4.66 -4.10 -9.46
CA VAL A 364 5.30 -2.84 -9.76
C VAL A 364 6.64 -2.76 -9.02
N ALA A 365 7.51 -1.85 -9.45
CA ALA A 365 8.78 -1.63 -8.78
C ALA A 365 9.20 -0.16 -8.85
N TYR A 366 10.14 0.24 -8.00
CA TYR A 366 10.63 1.62 -7.96
C TYR A 366 11.70 1.92 -9.02
N ASP A 367 12.12 0.92 -9.78
CA ASP A 367 13.05 1.06 -10.90
C ASP A 367 12.81 0.00 -11.99
N THR A 368 13.27 0.30 -13.21
CA THR A 368 13.08 -0.55 -14.39
C THR A 368 13.84 -1.87 -14.31
N SER A 369 15.00 -1.87 -13.65
CA SER A 369 15.81 -3.08 -13.48
C SER A 369 15.06 -4.07 -12.60
N THR A 370 14.64 -3.63 -11.41
CA THR A 370 13.87 -4.46 -10.48
C THR A 370 12.63 -5.04 -11.16
N LEU A 371 11.82 -4.22 -11.84
CA LEU A 371 10.62 -4.69 -12.54
C LEU A 371 10.94 -5.80 -13.55
N SER A 372 12.00 -5.65 -14.35
CA SER A 372 12.39 -6.65 -15.35
C SER A 372 12.79 -8.00 -14.74
N TRP A 373 13.40 -7.98 -13.55
CA TRP A 373 13.86 -9.18 -12.84
C TRP A 373 12.74 -9.95 -12.15
N LEU A 374 11.58 -9.33 -11.84
CA LEU A 374 10.48 -10.00 -11.12
C LEU A 374 9.98 -11.26 -11.84
N SER A 375 9.93 -11.24 -13.17
CA SER A 375 9.52 -12.40 -13.97
C SER A 375 10.42 -13.64 -13.77
N TRP A 376 11.69 -13.42 -13.42
CA TRP A 376 12.67 -14.47 -13.14
C TRP A 376 12.63 -14.91 -11.68
N THR A 377 12.57 -13.97 -10.73
CA THR A 377 12.60 -14.29 -9.31
C THR A 377 11.34 -14.99 -8.81
N ARG A 378 10.19 -14.74 -9.45
CA ARG A 378 8.94 -15.48 -9.21
C ARG A 378 9.01 -16.97 -9.50
N ARG A 379 9.99 -17.43 -10.30
CA ARG A 379 10.05 -18.85 -10.70
C ARG A 379 10.42 -19.77 -9.53
N PRO A 380 11.53 -19.55 -8.80
CA PRO A 380 11.89 -20.42 -7.66
C PRO A 380 11.22 -20.04 -6.34
N GLU A 381 10.57 -18.87 -6.22
CA GLU A 381 10.21 -18.29 -4.93
C GLU A 381 9.28 -19.15 -4.04
N ARG A 382 8.55 -20.10 -4.62
CA ARG A 382 7.72 -21.04 -3.83
C ARG A 382 8.54 -21.88 -2.85
N LEU A 383 9.81 -22.12 -3.14
CA LEU A 383 10.76 -22.77 -2.22
C LEU A 383 11.00 -21.96 -0.95
N TYR A 384 10.78 -20.65 -0.99
CA TYR A 384 10.99 -19.76 0.15
C TYR A 384 9.95 -19.97 1.25
N SER A 385 8.79 -20.55 0.93
CA SER A 385 7.67 -20.71 1.88
C SER A 385 8.03 -21.45 3.17
N ILE A 386 8.90 -22.47 3.09
CA ILE A 386 9.35 -23.25 4.25
C ILE A 386 10.28 -22.42 5.13
N ILE A 387 11.31 -21.83 4.54
CA ILE A 387 12.28 -21.02 5.28
C ILE A 387 11.65 -19.72 5.81
N HIS A 388 10.70 -19.14 5.08
CA HIS A 388 9.88 -18.01 5.52
C HIS A 388 9.18 -18.34 6.83
N ASN A 389 8.52 -19.50 6.91
CA ASN A 389 7.79 -19.91 8.11
C ASN A 389 8.74 -20.06 9.30
N ILE A 390 9.84 -20.79 9.11
CA ILE A 390 10.84 -21.03 10.17
C ILE A 390 11.39 -19.70 10.69
N LEU A 391 11.76 -18.78 9.79
CA LEU A 391 12.35 -17.50 10.18
C LEU A 391 11.34 -16.56 10.86
N ASN A 392 10.08 -16.53 10.42
CA ASN A 392 9.05 -15.73 11.11
C ASN A 392 8.88 -16.18 12.56
N HIS A 393 8.75 -17.50 12.79
CA HIS A 393 8.64 -18.07 14.13
C HIS A 393 9.89 -17.78 14.97
N ALA A 394 11.08 -17.92 14.39
CA ALA A 394 12.34 -17.61 15.08
C ALA A 394 12.48 -16.12 15.46
N MET A 395 11.87 -15.22 14.68
CA MET A 395 11.90 -13.77 14.89
C MET A 395 10.70 -13.23 15.69
N GLY A 396 9.73 -14.09 16.05
CA GLY A 396 8.51 -13.66 16.74
C GLY A 396 7.60 -12.78 15.87
N LEU A 397 7.58 -13.01 14.56
CA LEU A 397 6.70 -12.32 13.61
C LEU A 397 5.35 -13.05 13.47
N PRO A 398 4.25 -12.32 13.23
CA PRO A 398 4.15 -10.87 13.12
C PRO A 398 4.22 -10.20 14.49
N TRP A 399 4.69 -8.95 14.54
CA TRP A 399 4.81 -8.25 15.83
C TRP A 399 3.45 -7.98 16.46
N HIS A 400 3.40 -8.06 17.78
CA HIS A 400 2.19 -7.82 18.54
C HIS A 400 1.71 -6.37 18.37
N ASN A 401 0.50 -6.19 17.86
CA ASN A 401 -0.23 -4.93 17.87
C ASN A 401 -1.36 -5.03 18.91
N PRO A 402 -1.31 -4.27 20.02
CA PRO A 402 -2.33 -4.34 21.07
C PRO A 402 -3.71 -3.88 20.59
N ARG A 403 -3.77 -3.02 19.57
CA ARG A 403 -5.02 -2.46 19.06
C ARG A 403 -5.61 -3.23 17.86
N ARG A 404 -5.02 -4.37 17.48
CA ARG A 404 -5.38 -5.10 16.25
C ARG A 404 -6.84 -5.56 16.21
N THR A 405 -7.34 -6.04 17.33
CA THR A 405 -8.68 -6.65 17.45
C THR A 405 -9.74 -5.67 17.91
N GLU A 406 -9.39 -4.39 18.06
CA GLU A 406 -10.33 -3.35 18.45
C GLU A 406 -11.28 -3.05 17.29
N GLU A 407 -12.59 -3.12 17.54
CA GLU A 407 -13.62 -2.93 16.53
C GLU A 407 -14.29 -1.54 16.69
N PRO A 408 -14.54 -0.82 15.59
CA PRO A 408 -15.09 0.54 15.66
C PRO A 408 -16.43 0.61 16.41
N GLY A 409 -16.57 1.62 17.26
CA GLY A 409 -17.76 1.85 18.08
C GLY A 409 -17.81 1.06 19.41
N THR A 410 -16.85 0.17 19.65
CA THR A 410 -16.69 -0.50 20.95
C THR A 410 -15.83 0.32 21.90
N GLU A 411 -15.97 0.09 23.21
CA GLU A 411 -15.05 0.65 24.21
C GLU A 411 -13.81 -0.24 24.34
N ALA A 412 -12.63 0.37 24.30
CA ALA A 412 -11.36 -0.31 24.53
C ALA A 412 -10.44 0.54 25.42
N ILE A 413 -9.61 -0.15 26.20
CA ILE A 413 -8.58 0.48 27.02
C ILE A 413 -7.32 0.65 26.16
N GLU A 414 -7.03 1.87 25.75
CA GLU A 414 -5.85 2.21 24.97
C GLU A 414 -4.77 2.83 25.87
N ARG A 415 -3.55 2.28 25.82
CA ARG A 415 -2.38 2.89 26.48
C ARG A 415 -1.82 4.05 25.66
N VAL A 416 -1.99 5.27 26.14
CA VAL A 416 -1.77 6.52 25.40
C VAL A 416 -0.94 7.51 26.21
N TRP A 417 -0.18 8.35 25.54
CA TRP A 417 0.61 9.38 26.22
C TRP A 417 -0.29 10.53 26.66
N ARG A 418 -0.18 10.92 27.94
CA ARG A 418 -0.85 12.09 28.50
C ARG A 418 0.16 12.99 29.20
N TYR A 419 0.01 14.29 28.96
CA TYR A 419 0.75 15.31 29.68
C TYR A 419 0.10 15.59 31.04
N GLU A 420 0.93 15.81 32.06
CA GLU A 420 0.48 16.25 33.38
C GLU A 420 -0.13 17.65 33.27
N PRO A 421 -1.39 17.88 33.68
CA PRO A 421 -2.10 19.14 33.38
C PRO A 421 -1.40 20.40 33.90
N GLU A 422 -0.82 20.35 35.09
CA GLU A 422 -0.08 21.49 35.66
C GLU A 422 1.22 21.75 34.89
N SER A 423 1.97 20.69 34.60
CA SER A 423 3.20 20.79 33.81
C SER A 423 2.93 21.30 32.40
N TRP A 424 1.82 20.90 31.79
CA TRP A 424 1.42 21.38 30.47
C TRP A 424 1.12 22.89 30.48
N ARG A 425 0.36 23.38 31.47
CA ARG A 425 0.10 24.82 31.64
C ARG A 425 1.36 25.64 31.84
N GLN A 426 2.29 25.14 32.66
CA GLN A 426 3.59 25.79 32.86
C GLN A 426 4.41 25.86 31.56
N PHE A 427 4.37 24.81 30.74
CA PHE A 427 5.02 24.80 29.43
C PHE A 427 4.39 25.81 28.47
N GLU A 428 3.06 25.88 28.39
CA GLU A 428 2.34 26.86 27.58
C GLU A 428 2.62 28.32 28.00
N ASN A 429 2.81 28.56 29.30
CA ASN A 429 3.20 29.87 29.85
C ASN A 429 4.69 30.20 29.67
N GLY A 430 5.51 29.25 29.19
CA GLY A 430 6.96 29.42 29.07
C GLY A 430 7.73 29.35 30.40
N GLU A 431 7.11 28.85 31.47
CA GLU A 431 7.73 28.69 32.80
C GLU A 431 8.69 27.49 32.83
N ILE A 432 8.41 26.44 32.05
CA ILE A 432 9.26 25.27 31.89
C ILE A 432 9.49 24.97 30.40
N ALA A 433 10.65 24.42 30.06
CA ALA A 433 11.00 24.11 28.67
C ALA A 433 10.40 22.79 28.15
N GLN A 434 10.10 21.84 29.05
CA GLN A 434 9.66 20.49 28.70
C GLN A 434 8.48 20.05 29.56
N PRO A 435 7.33 19.69 28.98
CA PRO A 435 6.19 19.21 29.75
C PRO A 435 6.41 17.77 30.21
N ARG A 436 6.04 17.48 31.47
CA ARG A 436 6.03 16.13 32.02
C ARG A 436 4.79 15.37 31.52
N GLY A 437 4.95 14.07 31.35
CA GLY A 437 3.87 13.18 30.92
C GLY A 437 4.24 11.71 31.12
N ALA A 438 3.25 10.84 30.96
CA ALA A 438 3.41 9.40 31.09
C ALA A 438 2.40 8.66 30.19
N PHE A 439 2.64 7.37 29.99
CA PHE A 439 1.64 6.50 29.40
C PHE A 439 0.58 6.12 30.42
N GLU A 440 -0.68 6.33 30.05
CA GLU A 440 -1.85 6.02 30.86
C GLU A 440 -2.81 5.13 30.07
N ASP A 441 -3.47 4.21 30.77
CA ASP A 441 -4.52 3.38 30.20
C ASP A 441 -5.84 4.16 30.24
N VAL A 442 -6.41 4.42 29.06
CA VAL A 442 -7.60 5.26 28.91
C VAL A 442 -8.70 4.48 28.22
N ASN A 443 -9.89 4.46 28.80
CA ASN A 443 -11.07 3.93 28.12
C ASN A 443 -11.54 4.90 27.03
N ARG A 444 -11.63 4.44 25.78
CA ARG A 444 -12.02 5.23 24.61
C ARG A 444 -12.96 4.44 23.72
N VAL A 445 -13.85 5.15 23.02
CA VAL A 445 -14.60 4.56 21.91
C VAL A 445 -13.66 4.41 20.72
N VAL A 446 -13.55 3.19 20.21
CA VAL A 446 -12.64 2.80 19.13
C VAL A 446 -13.10 3.42 17.80
N GLY A 447 -12.18 4.09 17.11
CA GLY A 447 -12.35 4.49 15.71
C GLY A 447 -11.85 3.43 14.72
N PRO A 448 -12.17 3.53 13.42
CA PRO A 448 -11.61 2.63 12.41
C PRO A 448 -10.09 2.76 12.27
N GLY A 449 -9.44 1.66 11.92
CA GLY A 449 -8.01 1.63 11.55
C GLY A 449 -7.04 1.23 12.64
N ARG A 450 -7.51 0.76 13.79
CA ARG A 450 -6.63 0.35 14.90
C ARG A 450 -5.65 -0.78 14.58
N PHE A 451 -6.01 -1.67 13.66
CA PHE A 451 -5.12 -2.71 13.13
C PHE A 451 -3.98 -2.16 12.24
N CYS A 452 -4.05 -0.91 11.79
CA CYS A 452 -3.04 -0.30 10.92
C CYS A 452 -1.80 0.21 11.67
N GLY A 453 -1.96 0.54 12.96
CA GLY A 453 -0.99 1.33 13.69
C GLY A 453 0.11 0.54 14.38
N ILE A 454 1.19 1.25 14.69
CA ILE A 454 2.30 0.81 15.52
C ILE A 454 2.70 1.93 16.48
N ARG A 455 3.35 1.57 17.58
CA ARG A 455 3.92 2.53 18.52
C ARG A 455 5.18 3.16 17.91
N MET A 456 5.05 4.39 17.42
CA MET A 456 6.09 5.12 16.68
C MET A 456 5.77 6.63 16.69
N ALA A 457 6.80 7.45 16.46
CA ALA A 457 6.66 8.89 16.25
C ALA A 457 7.49 9.33 15.02
N ALA A 458 6.96 9.11 13.83
CA ALA A 458 7.54 9.53 12.57
C ALA A 458 7.15 10.98 12.26
N VAL A 459 8.15 11.82 12.01
CA VAL A 459 7.99 13.27 11.82
C VAL A 459 8.66 13.74 10.53
N ILE A 460 8.19 14.86 10.00
CA ILE A 460 8.89 15.59 8.94
C ILE A 460 10.09 16.33 9.56
N ASN A 461 11.20 16.34 8.82
CA ASN A 461 12.31 17.24 9.09
C ASN A 461 12.07 18.48 8.24
N GLU A 462 11.49 19.51 8.86
CA GLU A 462 10.99 20.71 8.16
C GLU A 462 12.12 21.59 7.62
N HIS A 463 13.30 21.51 8.25
CA HIS A 463 14.53 22.19 7.83
C HIS A 463 15.70 21.20 7.76
N PRO A 464 15.67 20.24 6.82
CA PRO A 464 16.71 19.22 6.75
C PRO A 464 18.02 19.86 6.31
N ARG A 465 19.11 19.57 7.01
CA ARG A 465 20.45 19.99 6.56
C ARG A 465 20.83 19.24 5.28
N LYS A 466 21.82 19.76 4.54
CA LYS A 466 22.31 19.09 3.33
C LYS A 466 22.77 17.66 3.66
N GLY A 467 22.11 16.67 3.05
CA GLY A 467 22.37 15.24 3.27
C GLY A 467 21.52 14.57 4.34
N GLU A 468 20.67 15.31 5.07
CA GLU A 468 19.69 14.74 5.99
C GLU A 468 18.44 14.26 5.23
N HIS A 469 17.82 13.19 5.74
CA HIS A 469 16.54 12.71 5.23
C HIS A 469 15.42 13.72 5.52
N ARG A 470 14.42 13.80 4.62
CA ARG A 470 13.24 14.68 4.76
C ARG A 470 12.31 14.30 5.93
N TRP A 471 12.55 13.15 6.57
CA TRP A 471 11.76 12.66 7.69
C TRP A 471 12.67 11.94 8.69
N GLY A 472 12.19 11.82 9.92
CA GLY A 472 12.88 11.14 11.01
C GLY A 472 11.92 10.38 11.91
N VAL A 473 12.48 9.66 12.88
CA VAL A 473 11.73 8.97 13.94
C VAL A 473 12.23 9.46 15.28
N LEU A 474 11.31 9.95 16.11
CA LEU A 474 11.61 10.38 17.47
C LEU A 474 11.61 9.17 18.43
N PRO A 475 12.43 9.20 19.49
CA PRO A 475 12.41 8.15 20.50
C PRO A 475 11.05 8.11 21.21
N VAL A 476 10.49 6.90 21.35
CA VAL A 476 9.27 6.69 22.14
C VAL A 476 9.67 6.47 23.60
N PRO A 477 9.11 7.21 24.57
CA PRO A 477 9.34 6.95 25.98
C PRO A 477 8.99 5.51 26.37
N PRO A 478 9.63 4.94 27.40
CA PRO A 478 9.24 3.65 27.93
C PRO A 478 7.78 3.69 28.39
N ALA A 479 7.03 2.64 28.01
CA ALA A 479 5.61 2.52 28.27
C ALA A 479 5.28 2.06 29.68
#